data_AF-A0A7X1NL68-F1
#
_entry.id   AF-A0A7X1NL68-F1
#
_cell.length_a   1.000
_cell.length_b   1.000
_cell.length_c   1.000
_cell.angle_alpha   90.00
_cell.angle_beta   90.00
_cell.angle_gamma   90.00
#
_symmetry.space_group_name_H-M   'P 1'
#
loop_
_entity.id
_entity.type
_entity.pdbx_description
1 polymer ?
#
loop_
_entity_poly.entity_id
_entity_poly.type
_entity_poly.pdbx_seq_one_letter_code
_entity_poly.pdbx_strand_id
1 'polypeptide(L)'
;MLAPHAGGKFPSPLRIFGLKGERTATLRYCEGCLAEWIGKHQTPYWRIDHQLAGVYCCVKHACILKSVKRVRSERYFDQTVLRLVGTSDEVILQRVTPSEQRAIEDIARRSGLQRAEDRICRSTKMYRDLLREAGFVQKNSRIKHDATISAWFDYFGQEYCHVTNMTAGRVSKWLDRLSEHSVRAACPHPFMFIAGESFLEH
;
A
#
# COMPACT_ATOMS: atom_id res chain seq x y z
N MET A 1 4.28 40.08 -35.72
CA MET A 1 5.43 39.28 -35.23
C MET A 1 5.30 39.14 -33.73
N LEU A 2 4.91 37.97 -33.24
CA LEU A 2 4.89 37.65 -31.81
C LEU A 2 5.80 36.44 -31.62
N ALA A 3 6.83 36.61 -30.79
CA ALA A 3 7.83 35.60 -30.48
C ALA A 3 7.23 34.47 -29.62
N PRO A 4 7.59 33.20 -29.85
CA PRO A 4 7.23 32.10 -28.96
C PRO A 4 8.25 32.01 -27.81
N HIS A 5 7.82 32.26 -26.58
CA HIS A 5 8.64 32.00 -25.40
C HIS A 5 8.64 30.51 -25.05
N ALA A 6 9.73 29.87 -25.50
CA ALA A 6 10.54 28.86 -24.83
C ALA A 6 9.98 28.15 -23.57
N GLY A 7 9.75 26.85 -23.72
CA GLY A 7 10.36 25.78 -22.91
C GLY A 7 10.62 26.06 -21.43
N GLY A 8 9.57 26.03 -20.61
CA GLY A 8 9.69 25.91 -19.16
C GLY A 8 9.84 24.45 -18.75
N LYS A 9 11.05 24.06 -18.36
CA LYS A 9 11.37 22.76 -17.74
C LYS A 9 10.42 22.49 -16.57
N PHE A 10 9.76 21.32 -16.60
CA PHE A 10 8.90 20.80 -15.54
C PHE A 10 9.61 20.81 -14.18
N PRO A 11 9.11 21.51 -13.15
CA PRO A 11 9.56 21.30 -11.79
C PRO A 11 8.97 19.97 -11.28
N SER A 12 9.88 19.08 -10.93
CA SER A 12 9.77 17.82 -10.18
C SER A 12 8.41 17.51 -9.50
N PRO A 13 7.86 16.28 -9.65
CA PRO A 13 6.64 15.89 -8.94
C PRO A 13 6.89 15.81 -7.42
N LEU A 14 6.06 16.50 -6.65
CA LEU A 14 6.05 16.48 -5.19
C LEU A 14 5.67 15.09 -4.67
N ARG A 15 6.55 14.54 -3.84
CA ARG A 15 6.38 13.27 -3.12
C ARG A 15 5.32 13.41 -2.02
N ILE A 16 4.06 13.20 -2.36
CA ILE A 16 3.17 12.53 -1.41
C ILE A 16 3.86 11.18 -1.14
N PHE A 17 3.94 10.71 0.10
CA PHE A 17 4.63 9.46 0.49
C PHE A 17 4.00 8.17 -0.10
N GLY A 18 3.54 8.19 -1.36
CA GLY A 18 3.48 7.01 -2.20
C GLY A 18 4.91 6.60 -2.53
N LEU A 19 5.36 5.49 -1.97
CA LEU A 19 6.66 4.93 -2.32
C LEU A 19 6.74 4.70 -3.83
N LYS A 20 7.91 4.98 -4.39
CA LYS A 20 8.24 4.76 -5.80
C LYS A 20 7.91 3.31 -6.17
N GLY A 21 6.81 3.09 -6.90
CA GLY A 21 6.44 1.78 -7.42
C GLY A 21 4.98 1.34 -7.26
N GLU A 22 4.11 2.03 -6.52
CA GLU A 22 2.66 1.75 -6.60
C GLU A 22 2.09 2.18 -7.94
N ARG A 23 1.14 1.40 -8.49
CA ARG A 23 0.58 1.67 -9.83
C ARG A 23 -0.52 2.73 -9.81
N THR A 24 -1.16 2.96 -8.66
CA THR A 24 -2.20 3.98 -8.49
C THR A 24 -1.69 5.11 -7.59
N ALA A 25 -1.25 6.22 -8.20
CA ALA A 25 -0.78 7.42 -7.49
C ALA A 25 -1.90 8.44 -7.19
N THR A 26 -3.14 7.98 -7.10
CA THR A 26 -4.33 8.82 -6.90
C THR A 26 -4.71 8.90 -5.42
N LEU A 27 -5.35 10.00 -5.01
CA LEU A 27 -5.92 10.13 -3.67
C LEU A 27 -7.04 9.11 -3.45
N ARG A 28 -7.08 8.56 -2.23
CA ARG A 28 -8.01 7.49 -1.83
C ARG A 28 -8.94 7.95 -0.72
N TYR A 29 -10.19 7.49 -0.72
CA TYR A 29 -11.14 7.77 0.36
C TYR A 29 -12.11 6.61 0.61
N CYS A 30 -12.80 6.71 1.74
CA CYS A 30 -13.87 5.81 2.15
C CYS A 30 -15.17 6.60 2.20
N GLU A 31 -16.24 6.07 1.60
CA GLU A 31 -17.57 6.70 1.63
C GLU A 31 -18.16 6.74 3.03
N GLY A 32 -17.93 5.72 3.86
CA GLY A 32 -18.35 5.71 5.27
C GLY A 32 -17.72 6.85 6.07
N CYS A 33 -16.41 7.07 5.92
CA CYS A 33 -15.72 8.20 6.57
C CYS A 33 -16.29 9.54 6.11
N LEU A 34 -16.59 9.66 4.82
CA LEU A 34 -17.16 10.89 4.26
C LEU A 34 -18.57 11.16 4.80
N ALA A 35 -19.43 10.14 4.81
CA ALA A 35 -20.79 10.24 5.32
C ALA A 35 -20.83 10.65 6.80
N GLU A 36 -19.94 10.09 7.63
CA GLU A 36 -19.83 10.48 9.04
C GLU A 36 -19.43 11.94 9.24
N TRP A 37 -18.50 12.46 8.44
CA TRP A 37 -18.11 13.87 8.54
C TRP A 37 -19.25 14.80 8.12
N ILE A 38 -19.95 14.47 7.03
CA ILE A 38 -21.14 15.22 6.60
C ILE A 38 -22.19 15.22 7.72
N GLY A 39 -22.50 14.06 8.29
CA GLY A 39 -23.50 13.92 9.35
C GLY A 39 -23.12 14.65 10.65
N LYS A 40 -21.83 14.89 10.89
CA LYS A 40 -21.32 15.65 12.03
C LYS A 40 -21.06 17.13 11.74
N HIS A 41 -21.38 17.61 10.55
CA HIS A 41 -21.02 18.95 10.06
C HIS A 41 -19.51 19.27 10.21
N GLN A 42 -18.67 18.25 10.08
CA GLN A 42 -17.21 18.40 10.10
C GLN A 42 -16.69 18.56 8.68
N THR A 43 -15.70 19.44 8.48
CA THR A 43 -15.04 19.61 7.18
C THR A 43 -14.32 18.32 6.75
N PRO A 44 -14.73 17.67 5.64
CA PRO A 44 -14.05 16.47 5.15
C PRO A 44 -12.61 16.75 4.68
N TYR A 45 -11.70 15.86 5.05
CA TYR A 45 -10.28 15.96 4.68
C TYR A 45 -9.72 14.61 4.20
N TRP A 46 -8.54 14.62 3.58
CA TRP A 46 -7.86 13.40 3.15
C TRP A 46 -7.22 12.70 4.35
N ARG A 47 -7.71 11.50 4.72
CA ARG A 47 -7.08 10.72 5.80
C ARG A 47 -5.71 10.23 5.36
N ILE A 48 -4.68 10.54 6.14
CA ILE A 48 -3.31 10.07 5.91
C ILE A 48 -3.26 8.54 5.86
N ASP A 49 -4.00 7.86 6.76
CA ASP A 49 -4.01 6.39 6.82
C ASP A 49 -4.50 5.76 5.50
N HIS A 50 -5.46 6.39 4.82
CA HIS A 50 -5.94 5.94 3.51
C HIS A 50 -4.90 6.14 2.40
N GLN A 51 -3.89 7.00 2.61
CA GLN A 51 -2.86 7.29 1.62
C GLN A 51 -1.58 6.45 1.83
N LEU A 52 -1.51 5.63 2.87
CA LEU A 52 -0.35 4.78 3.12
C LEU A 52 -0.17 3.73 2.02
N ALA A 53 1.08 3.37 1.75
CA ALA A 53 1.40 2.36 0.75
C ALA A 53 0.80 1.00 1.15
N GLY A 54 0.17 0.31 0.21
CA GLY A 54 -0.55 -0.94 0.42
C GLY A 54 -1.93 -0.78 1.04
N VAL A 55 -2.34 0.42 1.47
CA VAL A 55 -3.61 0.59 2.16
C VAL A 55 -4.75 0.82 1.17
N TYR A 56 -5.48 -0.24 0.85
CA TYR A 56 -6.65 -0.17 -0.05
C TYR A 56 -7.96 -0.53 0.66
N CYS A 57 -7.92 -0.68 1.99
CA CYS A 57 -9.09 -0.90 2.84
C CYS A 57 -9.14 0.16 3.95
N CYS A 58 -10.34 0.64 4.27
CA CYS A 58 -10.58 1.46 5.45
C CYS A 58 -10.72 0.56 6.68
N VAL A 59 -9.82 0.67 7.65
CA VAL A 59 -9.90 -0.10 8.91
C VAL A 59 -11.19 0.21 9.69
N LYS A 60 -11.67 1.47 9.62
CA LYS A 60 -12.85 1.90 10.38
C LYS A 60 -14.16 1.31 9.83
N HIS A 61 -14.29 1.25 8.51
CA HIS A 61 -15.52 0.85 7.83
C HIS A 61 -15.40 -0.51 7.12
N ALA A 62 -14.27 -1.19 7.27
CA ALA A 62 -13.93 -2.49 6.69
C ALA A 62 -14.26 -2.61 5.19
N CYS A 63 -14.06 -1.53 4.41
CA CYS A 63 -14.44 -1.47 3.00
C CYS A 63 -13.26 -1.06 2.11
N ILE A 64 -13.27 -1.52 0.86
CA ILE A 64 -12.28 -1.10 -0.15
C ILE A 64 -12.40 0.40 -0.41
N LEU A 65 -11.26 1.08 -0.51
CA LEU A 65 -11.18 2.51 -0.78
C LEU A 65 -11.49 2.80 -2.24
N LYS A 66 -12.10 3.97 -2.48
CA LYS A 66 -12.27 4.55 -3.81
C LYS A 66 -11.08 5.43 -4.18
N SER A 67 -10.74 5.48 -5.46
CA SER A 67 -9.75 6.41 -6.00
C SER A 67 -10.42 7.57 -6.73
N VAL A 68 -9.84 8.76 -6.57
CA VAL A 68 -10.26 9.96 -7.31
C VAL A 68 -9.69 9.90 -8.72
N LYS A 69 -10.56 9.93 -9.74
CA LYS A 69 -10.15 9.78 -11.15
C LYS A 69 -9.54 11.04 -11.79
N ARG A 70 -9.86 12.23 -11.27
CA ARG A 70 -9.34 13.51 -11.76
C ARG A 70 -9.05 14.46 -10.60
N VAL A 71 -7.78 14.79 -10.38
CA VAL A 71 -7.44 15.93 -9.51
C VAL A 71 -7.55 17.20 -10.36
N ARG A 72 -8.58 18.00 -10.13
CA ARG A 72 -8.98 19.12 -11.00
C ARG A 72 -8.18 20.42 -10.82
N SER A 73 -7.03 20.45 -10.14
CA SER A 73 -6.32 21.73 -9.91
C SER A 73 -4.85 21.55 -9.54
N GLU A 74 -4.00 22.45 -10.07
CA GLU A 74 -2.57 22.61 -9.73
C GLU A 74 -2.33 23.20 -8.33
N ARG A 75 -3.38 23.70 -7.66
CA ARG A 75 -3.32 24.18 -6.27
C ARG A 75 -3.88 23.09 -5.35
N TYR A 76 -2.99 22.16 -4.98
CA TYR A 76 -3.30 20.88 -4.32
C TYR A 76 -3.57 20.97 -2.81
N PHE A 77 -3.71 22.18 -2.25
CA PHE A 77 -4.06 22.37 -0.85
C PHE A 77 -5.47 22.95 -0.75
N ASP A 78 -6.38 22.03 -0.47
CA ASP A 78 -7.76 22.21 -0.04
C ASP A 78 -8.79 22.70 -1.07
N GLN A 79 -9.85 21.90 -1.21
CA GLN A 79 -11.24 22.35 -1.40
C GLN A 79 -12.17 21.12 -1.29
N THR A 80 -12.22 20.54 -0.09
CA THR A 80 -13.18 19.52 0.40
C THR A 80 -13.28 18.23 -0.43
N VAL A 81 -13.09 17.06 0.20
CA VAL A 81 -13.31 15.72 -0.42
C VAL A 81 -14.58 15.69 -1.27
N LEU A 82 -15.65 16.35 -0.81
CA LEU A 82 -16.94 16.49 -1.50
C LEU A 82 -16.89 17.02 -2.93
N ARG A 83 -15.97 17.94 -3.27
CA ARG A 83 -15.87 18.48 -4.64
C ARG A 83 -15.12 17.56 -5.60
N LEU A 84 -14.39 16.60 -5.03
CA LEU A 84 -13.55 15.66 -5.76
C LEU A 84 -14.19 14.27 -5.86
N VAL A 85 -15.18 13.99 -5.00
CA VAL A 85 -16.00 12.78 -5.09
C VAL A 85 -17.07 12.94 -6.16
N GLY A 86 -17.00 12.10 -7.19
CA GLY A 86 -17.96 12.11 -8.29
C GLY A 86 -18.42 10.70 -8.65
N THR A 87 -19.50 10.61 -9.42
CA THR A 87 -20.02 9.34 -9.97
C THR A 87 -19.01 8.60 -10.87
N SER A 88 -17.92 9.26 -11.24
CA SER A 88 -16.81 8.69 -12.01
C SER A 88 -15.70 8.08 -11.16
N ASP A 89 -15.80 8.13 -9.83
CA ASP A 89 -14.81 7.50 -8.95
C ASP A 89 -14.97 5.98 -8.95
N GLU A 90 -13.84 5.28 -8.90
CA GLU A 90 -13.82 3.83 -9.08
C GLU A 90 -13.37 3.16 -7.79
N VAL A 91 -13.98 2.01 -7.51
CA VAL A 91 -13.44 1.08 -6.51
C VAL A 91 -12.14 0.52 -7.08
N ILE A 92 -11.05 0.67 -6.32
CA ILE A 92 -9.71 0.35 -6.83
C ILE A 92 -9.52 -1.16 -7.04
N LEU A 93 -10.20 -1.96 -6.23
CA LEU A 93 -10.19 -3.41 -6.29
C LEU A 93 -11.62 -3.89 -6.51
N GLN A 94 -11.90 -4.43 -7.69
CA GLN A 94 -13.24 -4.81 -8.11
C GLN A 94 -13.59 -6.25 -7.73
N ARG A 95 -12.60 -7.14 -7.64
CA ARG A 95 -12.78 -8.59 -7.49
C ARG A 95 -11.95 -9.09 -6.32
N VAL A 96 -12.43 -8.81 -5.12
CA VAL A 96 -11.80 -9.23 -3.86
C VAL A 96 -12.69 -10.25 -3.16
N THR A 97 -12.15 -11.42 -2.89
CA THR A 97 -12.79 -12.45 -2.05
C THR A 97 -12.76 -12.04 -0.57
N PRO A 98 -13.63 -12.61 0.29
CA PRO A 98 -13.62 -12.29 1.71
C PRO A 98 -12.28 -12.57 2.41
N SER A 99 -11.52 -13.59 1.98
CA SER A 99 -10.19 -13.90 2.51
C SER A 99 -9.16 -12.84 2.11
N GLU A 100 -9.12 -12.46 0.84
CA GLU A 100 -8.24 -11.40 0.35
C GLU A 100 -8.57 -10.06 1.03
N GLN A 101 -9.86 -9.75 1.24
CA GLN A 101 -10.27 -8.53 1.94
C GLN A 101 -9.73 -8.49 3.37
N ARG A 102 -9.74 -9.63 4.09
CA ARG A 102 -9.14 -9.72 5.44
C ARG A 102 -7.63 -9.49 5.41
N ALA A 103 -6.93 -10.03 4.41
CA ALA A 103 -5.50 -9.79 4.23
C ALA A 103 -5.22 -8.29 3.98
N ILE A 104 -5.98 -7.65 3.09
CA ILE A 104 -5.84 -6.22 2.77
C ILE A 104 -6.17 -5.33 3.97
N GLU A 105 -7.18 -5.71 4.76
CA GLU A 105 -7.51 -5.02 6.00
C GLU A 105 -6.40 -5.14 7.05
N ASP A 106 -5.78 -6.31 7.18
CA ASP A 106 -4.64 -6.50 8.07
C ASP A 106 -3.46 -5.60 7.68
N ILE A 107 -3.17 -5.43 6.38
CA ILE A 107 -2.19 -4.44 5.91
C ILE A 107 -2.56 -3.02 6.35
N ALA A 108 -3.83 -2.64 6.20
CA ALA A 108 -4.31 -1.32 6.57
C ALA A 108 -4.13 -1.05 8.07
N ARG A 109 -4.46 -2.05 8.90
CA ARG A 109 -4.29 -2.00 10.36
C ARG A 109 -2.81 -1.88 10.74
N ARG A 110 -1.95 -2.77 10.23
CA ARG A 110 -0.51 -2.77 10.54
C ARG A 110 0.17 -1.49 10.07
N SER A 111 -0.20 -0.98 8.89
CA SER A 111 0.30 0.30 8.37
C SER A 111 -0.06 1.47 9.28
N GLY A 112 -1.30 1.53 9.78
CA GLY A 112 -1.74 2.55 10.74
C GLY A 112 -0.97 2.50 12.06
N LEU A 113 -0.79 1.29 12.62
CA LEU A 113 -0.03 1.08 13.85
C LEU A 113 1.44 1.46 13.70
N GLN A 114 2.09 1.01 12.62
CA GLN A 114 3.49 1.34 12.36
C GLN A 114 3.70 2.85 12.27
N ARG A 115 2.77 3.57 11.62
CA ARG A 115 2.81 5.04 11.53
C ARG A 115 2.63 5.70 12.90
N ALA A 116 1.72 5.20 13.73
CA ALA A 116 1.41 5.80 15.03
C ALA A 116 2.52 5.60 16.06
N GLU A 117 3.20 4.45 16.00
CA GLU A 117 4.18 4.03 17.01
C GLU A 117 5.65 4.22 16.57
N ASP A 118 5.88 4.82 15.39
CA ASP A 118 7.20 4.93 14.73
C ASP A 118 7.98 3.60 14.75
N ARG A 119 7.26 2.48 14.57
CA ARG A 119 7.86 1.15 14.71
C ARG A 119 8.89 0.92 13.61
N ILE A 120 10.10 0.57 14.05
CA ILE A 120 11.15 0.05 13.19
C ILE A 120 10.75 -1.36 12.72
N CYS A 121 11.06 -1.68 11.47
CA CYS A 121 10.83 -3.01 10.91
C CYS A 121 11.50 -4.09 11.77
N ARG A 122 10.86 -5.26 11.89
CA ARG A 122 11.45 -6.41 12.60
C ARG A 122 12.78 -6.82 11.98
N SER A 123 13.62 -7.48 12.78
CA SER A 123 14.90 -7.99 12.29
C SER A 123 14.72 -9.04 11.20
N THR A 124 15.67 -9.13 10.26
CA THR A 124 15.65 -10.17 9.21
C THR A 124 15.65 -11.58 9.78
N LYS A 125 16.21 -11.78 10.98
CA LYS A 125 16.16 -13.05 11.71
C LYS A 125 14.73 -13.47 12.02
N MET A 126 13.90 -12.56 12.53
CA MET A 126 12.51 -12.88 12.87
C MET A 126 11.71 -13.34 11.65
N TYR A 127 11.89 -12.69 10.49
CA TYR A 127 11.22 -13.13 9.25
C TYR A 127 11.69 -14.51 8.78
N ARG A 128 12.97 -14.85 8.96
CA ARG A 128 13.47 -16.19 8.65
C ARG A 128 12.87 -17.26 9.57
N ASP A 129 12.68 -16.93 10.84
CA ASP A 129 12.06 -17.83 11.81
C ASP A 129 10.59 -18.07 11.43
N LEU A 130 9.83 -17.00 11.12
CA LEU A 130 8.46 -17.09 10.61
C LEU A 130 8.35 -17.90 9.30
N LEU A 131 9.25 -17.67 8.34
CA LEU A 131 9.30 -18.46 7.09
C LEU A 131 9.57 -19.94 7.35
N ARG A 132 10.38 -20.25 8.37
CA ARG A 132 10.69 -21.63 8.76
C ARG A 132 9.47 -22.29 9.39
N GLU A 133 8.80 -21.60 10.31
CA GLU A 133 7.57 -22.06 10.96
C GLU A 133 6.45 -22.31 9.93
N ALA A 134 6.33 -21.45 8.93
CA ALA A 134 5.38 -21.60 7.83
C ALA A 134 5.81 -22.64 6.76
N GLY A 135 6.93 -23.35 6.94
CA GLY A 135 7.36 -24.43 6.03
C GLY A 135 8.00 -23.96 4.71
N PHE A 136 8.32 -22.68 4.58
CA PHE A 136 8.95 -22.07 3.40
C PHE A 136 10.48 -22.16 3.39
N VAL A 137 11.09 -22.80 4.39
CA VAL A 137 12.55 -23.02 4.47
C VAL A 137 12.87 -24.50 4.28
N GLN A 138 13.89 -24.80 3.47
CA GLN A 138 14.43 -26.14 3.27
C GLN A 138 15.33 -26.58 4.44
N LYS A 139 15.63 -27.88 4.54
CA LYS A 139 16.53 -28.42 5.58
C LYS A 139 17.93 -27.79 5.57
N ASN A 140 18.40 -27.32 4.41
CA ASN A 140 19.68 -26.62 4.23
C ASN A 140 19.59 -25.10 4.52
N SER A 141 18.50 -24.63 5.14
CA SER A 141 18.22 -23.21 5.42
C SER A 141 17.99 -22.31 4.20
N ARG A 142 17.79 -22.86 2.99
CA ARG A 142 17.39 -22.08 1.81
C ARG A 142 15.89 -21.82 1.78
N ILE A 143 15.48 -20.61 1.42
CA ILE A 143 14.07 -20.24 1.25
C ILE A 143 13.54 -20.85 -0.06
N LYS A 144 12.31 -21.38 -0.04
CA LYS A 144 11.60 -21.93 -1.19
C LYS A 144 10.90 -20.81 -1.97
N HIS A 145 11.65 -20.04 -2.76
CA HIS A 145 11.13 -18.84 -3.46
C HIS A 145 9.81 -19.08 -4.19
N ASP A 146 9.75 -20.08 -5.09
CA ASP A 146 8.55 -20.31 -5.90
C ASP A 146 7.32 -20.66 -5.06
N ALA A 147 7.48 -21.49 -4.03
CA ALA A 147 6.41 -21.85 -3.12
C ALA A 147 5.92 -20.64 -2.31
N THR A 148 6.85 -19.81 -1.81
CA THR A 148 6.51 -18.59 -1.07
C THR A 148 5.81 -17.58 -1.98
N ILE A 149 6.30 -17.38 -3.21
CA ILE A 149 5.70 -16.46 -4.18
C ILE A 149 4.29 -16.91 -4.55
N SER A 150 4.08 -18.21 -4.81
CA SER A 150 2.73 -18.74 -5.11
C SER A 150 1.78 -18.49 -3.94
N ALA A 151 2.16 -18.92 -2.73
CA ALA A 151 1.33 -18.74 -1.54
C ALA A 151 1.05 -17.26 -1.23
N TRP A 152 1.99 -16.37 -1.52
CA TRP A 152 1.81 -14.93 -1.39
C TRP A 152 0.71 -14.39 -2.31
N PHE A 153 0.71 -14.80 -3.59
CA PHE A 153 -0.34 -14.41 -4.52
C PHE A 153 -1.69 -15.01 -4.18
N ASP A 154 -1.72 -16.24 -3.68
CA ASP A 154 -2.94 -16.91 -3.24
C ASP A 154 -3.56 -16.21 -2.01
N TYR A 155 -2.72 -15.74 -1.08
CA TYR A 155 -3.17 -15.04 0.13
C TYR A 155 -3.73 -13.64 -0.17
N PHE A 156 -3.02 -12.85 -0.99
CA PHE A 156 -3.36 -11.46 -1.24
C PHE A 156 -4.28 -11.23 -2.44
N GLY A 157 -4.33 -12.17 -3.37
CA GLY A 157 -5.05 -12.02 -4.62
C GLY A 157 -4.27 -11.27 -5.70
N GLN A 158 -4.51 -11.65 -6.95
CA GLN A 158 -3.81 -11.12 -8.11
C GLN A 158 -4.03 -9.62 -8.31
N GLU A 159 -5.27 -9.15 -8.12
CA GLU A 159 -5.63 -7.73 -8.32
C GLU A 159 -4.90 -6.83 -7.33
N TYR A 160 -4.90 -7.20 -6.05
CA TYR A 160 -4.21 -6.44 -5.02
C TYR A 160 -2.69 -6.42 -5.23
N CYS A 161 -2.09 -7.59 -5.52
CA CYS A 161 -0.67 -7.66 -5.84
C CYS A 161 -0.29 -6.83 -7.07
N HIS A 162 -1.18 -6.74 -8.07
CA HIS A 162 -0.98 -5.90 -9.24
C HIS A 162 -0.93 -4.41 -8.87
N VAL A 163 -1.94 -3.88 -8.17
CA VAL A 163 -2.03 -2.44 -7.88
C VAL A 163 -0.93 -1.96 -6.92
N THR A 164 -0.54 -2.82 -5.98
CA THR A 164 0.57 -2.58 -5.03
C THR A 164 1.96 -2.85 -5.63
N ASN A 165 1.99 -3.38 -6.86
CA ASN A 165 3.22 -3.79 -7.56
C ASN A 165 4.05 -4.80 -6.75
N MET A 166 3.38 -5.73 -6.08
CA MET A 166 3.97 -6.93 -5.47
C MET A 166 4.16 -8.01 -6.54
N THR A 167 5.06 -7.76 -7.48
CA THR A 167 5.39 -8.75 -8.52
C THR A 167 6.24 -9.89 -7.96
N ALA A 168 6.25 -11.04 -8.64
CA ALA A 168 7.07 -12.19 -8.26
C ALA A 168 8.56 -11.80 -8.08
N GLY A 169 9.10 -10.98 -9.00
CA GLY A 169 10.47 -10.49 -8.89
C GLY A 169 10.71 -9.56 -7.70
N ARG A 170 9.69 -8.80 -7.26
CA ARG A 170 9.79 -7.94 -6.07
C ARG A 170 9.74 -8.75 -4.78
N VAL A 171 8.87 -9.75 -4.72
CA VAL A 171 8.80 -10.71 -3.60
C VAL A 171 10.11 -11.50 -3.53
N SER A 172 10.62 -12.02 -4.66
CA SER A 172 11.92 -12.71 -4.70
C SER A 172 13.06 -11.84 -4.17
N LYS A 173 13.17 -10.58 -4.60
CA LYS A 173 14.19 -9.65 -4.10
C LYS A 173 14.06 -9.36 -2.60
N TRP A 174 12.83 -9.37 -2.08
CA TRP A 174 12.61 -9.26 -0.64
C TRP A 174 13.11 -10.52 0.09
N LEU A 175 12.82 -11.72 -0.43
CA LEU A 175 13.33 -12.99 0.11
C LEU A 175 14.87 -13.09 0.05
N ASP A 176 15.49 -12.62 -1.03
CA ASP A 176 16.96 -12.57 -1.16
C ASP A 176 17.58 -11.75 -0.02
N ARG A 177 16.99 -10.59 0.30
CA ARG A 177 17.44 -9.74 1.41
C ARG A 177 17.26 -10.38 2.78
N LEU A 178 16.25 -11.24 2.94
CA LEU A 178 16.09 -12.02 4.17
C LEU A 178 17.14 -13.12 4.29
N SER A 179 17.67 -13.60 3.16
CA SER A 179 18.73 -14.61 3.11
C SER A 179 20.11 -14.01 3.39
N GLU A 180 20.35 -12.74 3.03
CA GLU A 180 21.60 -12.05 3.30
C GLU A 180 21.78 -11.75 4.81
N HIS A 181 22.96 -12.06 5.35
CA HIS A 181 23.38 -11.69 6.72
C HIS A 181 23.69 -10.19 6.88
N SER A 182 22.95 -9.30 6.20
CA SER A 182 23.19 -7.87 6.34
C SER A 182 22.54 -7.32 7.62
N VAL A 183 23.37 -6.72 8.48
CA VAL A 183 22.98 -6.18 9.80
C VAL A 183 22.23 -4.84 9.65
N ARG A 184 22.26 -4.20 8.48
CA ARG A 184 21.72 -2.85 8.26
C ARG A 184 21.28 -2.59 6.81
N ALA A 185 20.47 -3.46 6.20
CA ALA A 185 19.77 -3.04 5.00
C ALA A 185 18.70 -2.00 5.38
N ALA A 186 19.04 -0.71 5.26
CA ALA A 186 18.09 0.39 5.40
C ALA A 186 16.84 0.07 4.56
N CYS A 187 15.71 -0.04 5.23
CA CYS A 187 14.48 -0.60 4.70
C CYS A 187 13.92 0.30 3.58
N PRO A 188 14.07 -0.03 2.29
CA PRO A 188 13.71 0.93 1.24
C PRO A 188 12.19 1.01 1.04
N HIS A 189 11.41 0.11 1.66
CA HIS A 189 9.98 0.02 1.45
C HIS A 189 9.25 -0.65 2.62
N PRO A 190 8.82 0.10 3.66
CA PRO A 190 8.15 -0.46 4.84
C PRO A 190 6.97 -1.37 4.50
N PHE A 191 6.20 -1.06 3.45
CA PHE A 191 5.06 -1.88 3.03
C PHE A 191 5.42 -3.34 2.68
N MET A 192 6.58 -3.66 2.08
CA MET A 192 6.89 -5.07 1.77
C MET A 192 7.08 -5.90 3.05
N PHE A 193 7.57 -5.28 4.11
CA PHE A 193 7.75 -5.93 5.40
C PHE A 193 6.43 -6.07 6.15
N ILE A 194 5.56 -5.06 6.10
CA ILE A 194 4.18 -5.17 6.59
C ILE A 194 3.44 -6.30 5.87
N ALA A 195 3.57 -6.36 4.55
CA ALA A 195 2.98 -7.43 3.75
C ALA A 195 3.56 -8.80 4.11
N GLY A 196 4.86 -8.88 4.36
CA GLY A 196 5.51 -10.10 4.81
C GLY A 196 5.01 -10.55 6.19
N GLU A 197 4.83 -9.64 7.14
CA GLU A 197 4.26 -10.00 8.45
C GLU A 197 2.82 -10.46 8.33
N SER A 198 2.00 -9.74 7.55
CA SER A 198 0.62 -10.13 7.30
C SER A 198 0.54 -11.54 6.70
N PHE A 199 1.37 -11.81 5.69
CA PHE A 199 1.43 -13.12 5.04
C PHE A 199 2.01 -14.23 5.92
N LEU A 200 2.91 -13.94 6.86
CA LEU A 200 3.53 -15.01 7.66
C LEU A 200 2.82 -15.29 8.99
N GLU A 201 1.97 -14.37 9.46
CA GLU A 201 1.26 -14.47 10.74
C GLU A 201 -0.26 -14.69 10.57
N HIS A 202 -0.72 -15.11 9.37
CA HIS A 202 -2.14 -15.36 9.10
C HIS A 202 -2.62 -16.75 9.50
#